data_AF-A0A1E7F164-F1
#
_entry.id   AF-A0A1E7F164-F1
#
_cell.length_a   1.000
_cell.length_b   1.000
_cell.length_c   1.000
_cell.angle_alpha   90.00
_cell.angle_beta   90.00
_cell.angle_gamma   90.00
#
_symmetry.space_group_name_H-M   'P 1'
#
loop_
_entity.id
_entity.type
_entity.pdbx_description
1 polymer ?
#
loop_
_entity_poly.entity_id
_entity_poly.type
_entity_poly.pdbx_seq_one_letter_code
_entity_poly.pdbx_strand_id
1 'polypeptide(L)' 'LSETAGKALGKAQFTTPTPIQKNGLPLMMKGESVVLHAETGSGKTLAYLLPITE' A
#
# COMPACT_ATOMS: atom_id res chain seq x y z
N LEU A 1 0.64 -8.93 -6.01
CA LEU A 1 1.66 -8.99 -4.94
C LEU A 1 2.39 -10.31 -5.09
N SER A 2 3.71 -10.27 -5.00
CA SER A 2 4.53 -11.47 -4.94
C SER A 2 4.23 -12.29 -3.68
N GLU A 3 4.55 -13.59 -3.71
CA GLU A 3 4.39 -14.46 -2.53
C GLU A 3 5.26 -13.98 -1.35
N THR A 4 6.47 -13.48 -1.66
CA THR A 4 7.41 -12.92 -0.69
C THR A 4 6.81 -11.73 0.05
N ALA A 5 6.16 -10.83 -0.68
CA ALA A 5 5.51 -9.66 -0.11
C ALA A 5 4.32 -10.01 0.77
N GLY A 6 3.45 -10.92 0.31
CA GLY A 6 2.33 -11.40 1.11
C GLY A 6 2.78 -11.97 2.46
N LYS A 7 3.86 -12.77 2.46
CA LYS A 7 4.46 -13.30 3.69
C LYS A 7 5.07 -12.20 4.57
N ALA A 8 5.76 -11.22 3.98
CA ALA A 8 6.37 -10.12 4.73
C ALA A 8 5.31 -9.22 5.39
N LEU A 9 4.27 -8.84 4.65
CA LEU A 9 3.13 -8.06 5.16
C LEU A 9 2.42 -8.80 6.30
N GLY A 10 2.18 -10.11 6.15
CA GLY A 10 1.60 -10.94 7.20
C GLY A 10 2.45 -10.97 8.47
N LYS A 11 3.77 -11.15 8.35
CA LYS A 11 4.70 -11.11 9.51
C LYS A 11 4.74 -9.74 10.18
N ALA A 12 4.64 -8.67 9.40
CA ALA A 12 4.59 -7.30 9.90
C ALA A 12 3.19 -6.88 10.40
N GLN A 13 2.22 -7.81 10.45
CA GLN A 13 0.84 -7.58 10.89
C GLN A 13 0.06 -6.58 10.03
N PHE A 14 0.47 -6.35 8.79
CA PHE A 14 -0.29 -5.59 7.80
C PHE A 14 -1.31 -6.48 7.09
N THR A 15 -2.33 -6.91 7.84
CA THR A 15 -3.35 -7.87 7.36
C THR A 15 -4.57 -7.19 6.74
N THR A 16 -4.86 -5.94 7.12
CA THR A 16 -6.01 -5.18 6.65
C THR A 16 -5.56 -3.82 6.13
N PRO A 17 -5.83 -3.49 4.85
CA PRO A 17 -5.44 -2.19 4.31
C PRO A 17 -6.29 -1.06 4.89
N THR A 18 -5.66 0.09 5.12
CA THR A 18 -6.35 1.33 5.55
C THR A 18 -7.19 1.91 4.40
N PRO A 19 -8.13 2.83 4.65
CA PRO A 19 -8.95 3.42 3.58
C PRO A 19 -8.12 4.06 2.45
N ILE A 20 -7.05 4.78 2.79
CA ILE A 20 -6.16 5.41 1.79
C ILE A 20 -5.40 4.35 0.97
N GLN A 21 -5.01 3.23 1.57
CA GLN A 21 -4.38 2.11 0.88
C GLN A 21 -5.36 1.40 -0.05
N LYS A 22 -6.60 1.12 0.42
CA LYS A 22 -7.65 0.47 -0.38
C LYS A 22 -7.96 1.25 -1.66
N ASN A 23 -8.00 2.58 -1.57
CA ASN A 23 -8.33 3.44 -2.70
C ASN A 23 -7.11 3.73 -3.59
N GLY A 24 -5.94 3.95 -2.99
CA GLY A 24 -4.74 4.37 -3.71
C GLY A 24 -3.93 3.24 -4.33
N LEU A 25 -3.75 2.11 -3.62
CA LEU A 25 -2.89 1.01 -4.09
C LEU A 25 -3.28 0.48 -5.48
N PRO A 26 -4.58 0.23 -5.79
CA PRO A 26 -4.94 -0.30 -7.10
C PRO A 26 -4.61 0.66 -8.26
N LEU A 27 -4.67 1.97 -8.03
CA LEU A 27 -4.33 2.98 -9.03
C LEU A 27 -2.81 3.05 -9.24
N MET A 28 -2.04 3.08 -8.14
CA MET A 28 -0.57 3.10 -8.22
C MET A 28 0.00 1.82 -8.83
N MET A 29 -0.59 0.65 -8.53
CA MET A 29 -0.21 -0.64 -9.14
C MET A 29 -0.48 -0.70 -10.66
N LYS A 30 -1.34 0.18 -11.19
CA LYS A 30 -1.54 0.33 -12.64
C LYS A 30 -0.56 1.32 -13.29
N GLY A 31 0.34 1.92 -12.50
CA GLY A 31 1.27 2.95 -12.97
C GLY A 31 0.63 4.34 -13.12
N GLU A 32 -0.56 4.55 -12.55
CA GLU A 32 -1.22 5.86 -12.60
C GLU A 32 -0.55 6.85 -11.63
N SER A 33 -0.54 8.14 -11.99
CA SER A 33 -0.11 9.21 -11.07
C SER A 33 -1.20 9.50 -10.05
N VAL A 34 -0.88 9.38 -8.76
CA VAL A 34 -1.85 9.48 -7.66
C VAL A 34 -1.37 10.48 -6.61
N VAL A 35 -2.28 11.36 -6.15
CA VAL A 35 -2.06 12.21 -4.98
C VAL A 35 -2.74 11.58 -3.77
N LEU A 36 -1.97 11.17 -2.77
CA LEU A 36 -2.50 10.62 -1.52
C LEU A 36 -2.69 11.74 -0.48
N HIS A 37 -3.93 12.10 -0.21
CA HIS A 37 -4.28 13.07 0.83
C HIS A 37 -4.95 12.39 2.02
N ALA A 38 -4.27 12.37 3.17
CA ALA A 38 -4.79 11.84 4.43
C ALA A 38 -3.92 12.33 5.60
N GLU A 39 -4.42 12.26 6.82
CA GLU A 39 -3.69 12.62 8.04
C GLU A 39 -2.44 11.75 8.31
N THR A 40 -1.54 12.21 9.17
CA THR A 40 -0.37 11.42 9.61
C THR A 40 -0.83 10.14 10.33
N GLY A 41 -0.14 9.02 10.10
CA GLY A 41 -0.54 7.72 10.67
C GLY A 41 -1.57 6.93 9.85
N SER A 42 -2.15 7.52 8.80
CA SER A 42 -3.14 6.85 7.92
C SER A 42 -2.59 5.71 7.03
N GLY A 43 -1.28 5.44 7.06
CA GLY A 43 -0.65 4.37 6.29
C GLY A 43 -0.22 4.76 4.86
N LYS A 44 -0.11 6.06 4.54
CA LYS A 44 0.38 6.56 3.24
C LYS A 44 1.74 5.99 2.85
N THR A 45 2.66 5.80 3.80
CA THR A 45 4.00 5.27 3.54
C THR A 45 3.97 3.90 2.91
N LEU A 46 3.24 2.95 3.51
CA LEU A 46 3.07 1.62 2.91
C LEU A 46 2.30 1.70 1.59
N ALA A 47 1.35 2.64 1.46
CA ALA A 47 0.56 2.80 0.24
C ALA A 47 1.41 3.14 -0.99
N TYR A 48 2.42 4.02 -0.87
CA TYR A 48 3.28 4.36 -2.01
C TYR A 48 4.51 3.46 -2.14
N LEU A 49 5.01 2.87 -1.04
CA LEU A 49 6.19 2.01 -1.10
C LEU A 49 5.89 0.63 -1.68
N LEU A 50 4.74 0.04 -1.34
CA LEU A 50 4.41 -1.32 -1.79
C LEU A 50 4.42 -1.44 -3.33
N PRO A 51 3.80 -0.54 -4.12
CA PRO A 51 3.87 -0.60 -5.59
C PRO A 51 5.26 -0.40 -6.18
N ILE A 52 6.21 0.17 -5.43
CA ILE A 52 7.60 0.38 -5.90
C ILE A 52 8.42 -0.91 -5.74
N THR A 53 8.11 -1.71 -4.71
CA THR A 53 8.85 -2.91 -4.36
C THR A 53 8.25 -4.21 -4.89
N GLU A 54 7.03 -4.16 -5.43
CA GLU A 54 6.33 -5.29 -6.07
C GLU A 54 6.51 -5.34 -7.59
#